data_AF-A0A4Q5UY80-F1
#
_entry.id   AF-A0A4Q5UY80-F1
#
_cell.length_a   1.000
_cell.length_b   1.000
_cell.length_c   1.000
_cell.angle_alpha   90.00
_cell.angle_beta   90.00
_cell.angle_gamma   90.00
#
_symmetry.space_group_name_H-M   'P 1'
#
loop_
_entity.id
_entity.type
_entity.pdbx_description
1 polymer ?
#
loop_
_entity_poly.entity_id
_entity_poly.type
_entity_poly.pdbx_seq_one_letter_code
_entity_poly.pdbx_strand_id
1 'polypeptide(L)' 'MIQLGRVEDNKMVNMQLTNDKLVDRGVKMVMHNLELSDYDLAKKLLLENGTVKKAMENYRS' A
#
# COMPACT_ATOMS: atom_id res chain seq x y z
N MET A 1 5.23 -5.08 -16.36
CA MET A 1 4.80 -4.57 -15.04
C MET A 1 4.76 -5.65 -13.98
N ILE A 2 4.10 -6.79 -14.24
CA ILE A 2 4.11 -7.97 -13.35
C ILE A 2 5.53 -8.54 -13.20
N GLN A 3 6.22 -8.83 -14.31
CA GLN A 3 7.61 -9.30 -14.29
C GLN A 3 8.62 -8.28 -13.70
N LEU A 4 8.23 -7.00 -13.57
CA LEU A 4 9.05 -5.96 -12.93
C LEU A 4 8.79 -5.86 -11.42
N GLY A 5 7.98 -6.75 -10.85
CA GLY A 5 7.63 -6.74 -9.42
C GLY A 5 6.79 -5.54 -8.98
N ARG A 6 6.11 -4.85 -9.90
CA ARG A 6 5.27 -3.68 -9.57
C ARG A 6 3.81 -4.03 -9.28
N VAL A 7 3.40 -5.25 -9.62
CA VAL A 7 2.06 -5.79 -9.46
C VAL A 7 2.18 -7.10 -8.70
N GLU A 8 1.36 -7.27 -7.67
CA GLU A 8 1.20 -8.53 -6.94
C GLU A 8 -0.22 -9.00 -7.12
N ASP A 9 -0.37 -10.27 -7.53
CA ASP A 9 -1.64 -10.82 -8.01
C ASP A 9 -2.23 -9.93 -9.13
N ASN A 10 -3.39 -9.32 -8.90
CA ASN A 10 -4.03 -8.37 -9.81
C ASN A 10 -3.95 -6.90 -9.33
N LYS A 11 -3.16 -6.62 -8.28
CA LYS A 11 -3.09 -5.32 -7.61
C LYS A 11 -1.75 -4.63 -7.89
N MET A 12 -1.80 -3.35 -8.29
CA MET A 12 -0.59 -2.54 -8.47
C MET A 12 -0.06 -2.07 -7.10
N VAL A 13 0.95 -2.75 -6.55
CA VAL A 13 1.45 -2.49 -5.19
C VAL A 13 2.56 -1.42 -5.13
N ASN A 14 3.24 -1.16 -6.25
CA ASN A 14 4.27 -0.12 -6.37
C ASN A 14 3.77 1.06 -7.22
N MET A 15 2.65 1.66 -6.80
CA MET A 15 2.10 2.86 -7.42
C MET A 15 2.77 4.14 -6.88
N GLN A 16 2.81 5.19 -7.69
CA GLN A 16 3.27 6.51 -7.24
C GLN A 16 2.09 7.26 -6.59
N LEU A 17 2.26 7.69 -5.34
CA LEU A 17 1.22 8.37 -4.56
C LEU A 17 1.21 9.88 -4.88
N THR A 18 0.87 10.25 -6.11
CA THR A 18 0.95 11.65 -6.58
C THR A 18 -0.32 12.47 -6.34
N ASN A 19 -1.42 11.83 -5.94
CA ASN A 19 -2.67 12.50 -5.65
C ASN A 19 -3.46 11.76 -4.56
N ASP A 20 -4.46 12.45 -4.00
CA ASP A 20 -5.28 11.92 -2.90
C ASP A 20 -6.04 10.65 -3.26
N LYS A 21 -6.43 10.46 -4.53
CA LYS A 21 -7.13 9.23 -4.96
C LYS A 21 -6.21 8.01 -4.94
N LEU A 22 -4.94 8.19 -5.30
CA LEU A 22 -3.93 7.13 -5.26
C LEU A 22 -3.51 6.85 -3.81
N VAL A 23 -3.43 7.88 -2.97
CA VAL A 23 -3.23 7.72 -1.52
C VAL A 23 -4.37 6.90 -0.92
N ASP A 24 -5.63 7.32 -1.07
CA ASP A 24 -6.79 6.61 -0.51
C ASP A 24 -6.88 5.15 -1.02
N ARG A 25 -6.62 4.92 -2.31
CA ARG A 25 -6.53 3.56 -2.86
C ARG A 25 -5.43 2.75 -2.17
N GLY A 26 -4.24 3.32 -2.02
CA GLY A 26 -3.12 2.67 -1.35
C GLY A 26 -3.47 2.32 0.11
N VAL A 27 -4.13 3.23 0.84
CA VAL A 27 -4.53 3.00 2.23
C VAL A 27 -5.50 1.84 2.32
N LYS A 28 -6.54 1.82 1.48
CA LYS A 28 -7.50 0.71 1.40
C LYS A 28 -6.83 -0.63 1.07
N MET A 29 -5.83 -0.62 0.20
CA MET A 29 -5.05 -1.82 -0.12
C MET A 29 -4.25 -2.32 1.08
N VAL A 30 -3.57 -1.42 1.80
CA VAL A 30 -2.85 -1.76 3.04
C VAL A 30 -3.81 -2.31 4.09
N MET A 31 -4.94 -1.64 4.34
CA MET A 31 -5.95 -2.07 5.30
C MET A 31 -6.48 -3.46 4.98
N HIS A 32 -6.84 -3.71 3.73
CA HIS A 32 -7.38 -5.00 3.32
C HIS A 32 -6.35 -6.14 3.41
N ASN A 33 -5.08 -5.89 3.07
CA ASN A 33 -4.04 -6.92 3.08
C ASN A 33 -3.43 -7.19 4.47
N LEU A 34 -3.59 -6.24 5.41
CA LEU A 34 -3.13 -6.35 6.79
C LEU A 34 -4.28 -6.53 7.79
N GLU A 35 -5.52 -6.64 7.31
CA GLU A 35 -6.75 -6.71 8.12
C GLU A 35 -6.87 -5.58 9.16
N LEU A 36 -6.32 -4.40 8.83
CA LEU A 36 -6.38 -3.23 9.70
C LEU A 36 -7.74 -2.57 9.60
N SER A 37 -8.34 -2.30 10.76
CA SER A 37 -9.59 -1.54 10.87
C SER A 37 -9.36 -0.03 10.92
N ASP A 38 -8.15 0.39 11.27
CA ASP A 38 -7.79 1.81 11.45
C ASP A 38 -7.19 2.39 10.16
N TYR A 39 -7.92 3.35 9.57
CA TYR A 39 -7.53 4.05 8.36
C TYR A 39 -6.34 4.99 8.59
N ASP A 40 -6.28 5.70 9.72
CA ASP A 40 -5.22 6.66 9.99
C ASP A 40 -3.89 5.95 10.23
N LEU A 41 -3.93 4.80 10.91
CA LEU A 41 -2.76 3.95 11.06
C LEU A 41 -2.26 3.44 9.71
N ALA A 42 -3.15 2.92 8.86
CA ALA A 42 -2.78 2.43 7.53
C ALA A 42 -2.27 3.56 6.62
N LYS A 43 -2.84 4.75 6.72
CA LYS A 43 -2.37 5.96 6.00
C LYS A 43 -0.98 6.36 6.44
N LYS A 44 -0.72 6.38 7.75
CA LYS A 44 0.59 6.68 8.29
C LYS A 44 1.63 5.67 7.81
N LEU A 45 1.34 4.37 7.90
CA LEU A 45 2.21 3.31 7.40
C LEU A 45 2.49 3.46 5.90
N LEU A 46 1.48 3.78 5.09
CA LEU A 46 1.67 3.98 3.66
C LEU A 46 2.58 5.17 3.34
N LEU A 47 2.39 6.29 4.05
CA LEU A 47 3.18 7.51 3.83
C LEU A 47 4.62 7.38 4.33
N GLU A 48 4.84 6.67 5.45
CA GLU A 48 6.17 6.39 5.99
C GLU A 48 6.99 5.50 5.05
N ASN A 49 6.34 4.52 4.41
CA ASN A 49 7.00 3.52 3.56
C ASN A 49 7.01 3.87 2.06
N GLY A 50 6.13 4.78 1.64
CA GLY A 50 6.04 5.32 0.28
C GLY A 50 5.35 4.42 -0.75
N THR A 51 5.35 3.09 -0.59
CA THR A 51 4.58 2.17 -1.44
C THR A 51 3.82 1.14 -0.61
N VAL A 52 2.73 0.61 -1.18
CA VAL A 52 1.89 -0.42 -0.53
C VAL A 52 2.72 -1.66 -0.21
N LYS A 53 3.60 -2.08 -1.13
CA LYS A 53 4.49 -3.23 -0.92
C LYS A 53 5.37 -3.07 0.32
N LYS A 54 6.12 -1.97 0.40
CA LYS A 54 7.00 -1.69 1.53
C LYS A 54 6.24 -1.56 2.85
N ALA A 55 5.06 -0.94 2.82
CA ALA A 55 4.21 -0.82 4.01
C ALA A 55 3.77 -2.18 4.55
N MET A 56 3.43 -3.14 3.67
CA MET A 56 3.08 -4.50 4.07
C MET A 56 4.29 -5.31 4.57
N GLU A 57 5.44 -5.18 3.90
CA GLU A 57 6.68 -5.88 4.30
C GLU A 57 7.18 -5.42 5.66
N ASN A 58 7.17 -4.10 5.92
CA ASN A 58 7.60 -3.54 7.20
C ASN A 58 6.66 -3.84 8.36
N TYR A 59 5.36 -4.03 8.11
CA TYR A 59 4.41 -4.41 9.17
C TYR A 59 4.52 -5.89 9.57
N ARG A 60 4.92 -6.76 8.63
CA ARG A 60 5.06 -8.21 8.86
C ARG A 60 6.44 -8.62 9.38
N SER A 61 7.40 -7.69 9.43
CA SER A 61 8.77 -7.91 9.92
C SER A 61 8.91 -7.69 11.42
#